data_AF-A0A382LLR7-F1
#
_entry.id   AF-A0A382LLR7-F1
#
_cell.length_a   1.000
_cell.length_b   1.000
_cell.length_c   1.000
_cell.angle_alpha   90.00
_cell.angle_beta   90.00
_cell.angle_gamma   90.00
#
_symmetry.space_group_name_H-M   'P 1'
#
loop_
_entity.id
_entity.type
_entity.pdbx_description
1 polymer ?
#
loop_
_entity_poly.entity_id
_entity_poly.type
_entity_poly.pdbx_seq_one_letter_code
_entity_poly.pdbx_strand_id
1 'polypeptide(L)'
;MVSLVFEKTGWLNRYLSYRAATPFVLSEQYRNLAEGKSGEEIFDDCLYKEVKENGILLGCPVITESLAEMAEELDFPQQRGGTVLLYLETMFSIAMIENQILTSTSQNDSTDSYQLRLLNILLLVLKYHFPQSYYRIPKEVPLTELLEQNESLNGVLTKLEESLIDAVTLPGYSSLGNRQNIFAFSKLYFFLLWARETTRNDSSTPGKYIEMDKQLRQEM
;
A
#
# COMPACT_ATOMS: atom_id res chain seq x y z
N MET A 1 24.65 -12.96 -5.07
CA MET A 1 24.54 -14.08 -4.11
C MET A 1 23.38 -13.70 -3.19
N VAL A 2 22.17 -14.16 -3.53
CA VAL A 2 20.95 -13.88 -2.77
C VAL A 2 21.07 -14.66 -1.46
N SER A 3 21.00 -13.96 -0.33
CA SER A 3 21.10 -14.57 1.00
C SER A 3 20.04 -15.66 1.16
N LEU A 4 20.41 -16.83 1.70
CA LEU A 4 19.51 -17.96 2.04
C LEU A 4 18.28 -17.57 2.89
N VAL A 5 18.27 -16.37 3.48
CA VAL A 5 17.11 -15.81 4.19
C VAL A 5 15.96 -15.48 3.23
N PHE A 6 16.26 -15.08 1.99
CA PHE A 6 15.26 -14.70 0.98
C PHE A 6 14.44 -15.87 0.42
N GLU A 7 14.95 -17.11 0.51
CA GLU A 7 14.25 -18.31 0.01
C GLU A 7 13.11 -18.77 0.95
N LYS A 8 13.05 -18.27 2.18
CA LYS A 8 12.01 -18.61 3.18
C LYS A 8 11.01 -17.50 3.46
N THR A 9 11.25 -16.28 2.96
CA THR A 9 10.38 -15.13 3.20
C THR A 9 9.43 -14.93 2.03
N GLY A 10 8.18 -14.60 2.32
CA GLY A 10 7.19 -14.29 1.29
C GLY A 10 7.50 -13.00 0.51
N TRP A 11 6.89 -12.84 -0.66
CA TRP A 11 7.14 -11.71 -1.56
C TRP A 11 6.81 -10.35 -0.93
N LEU A 12 5.87 -10.27 0.02
CA LEU A 12 5.53 -9.04 0.71
C LEU A 12 6.61 -8.63 1.72
N ASN A 13 7.23 -9.60 2.39
CA ASN A 13 8.39 -9.32 3.25
C ASN A 13 9.56 -8.78 2.41
N ARG A 14 9.85 -9.41 1.25
CA ARG A 14 10.88 -8.93 0.32
C ARG A 14 10.57 -7.51 -0.19
N TYR A 15 9.32 -7.25 -0.56
CA TYR A 15 8.85 -5.93 -0.96
C TYR A 15 9.06 -4.87 0.12
N LEU A 16 8.65 -5.16 1.36
CA LEU A 16 8.81 -4.23 2.48
C LEU A 16 10.29 -4.01 2.84
N SER A 17 11.11 -5.05 2.74
CA SER A 17 12.57 -4.94 2.93
C SER A 17 13.19 -4.05 1.86
N TYR A 18 12.80 -4.25 0.60
CA TYR A 18 13.21 -3.40 -0.52
C TYR A 18 12.81 -1.94 -0.28
N ARG A 19 11.56 -1.67 0.11
CA ARG A 19 11.08 -0.30 0.36
C ARG A 19 11.65 0.35 1.61
N ALA A 20 12.00 -0.42 2.63
CA ALA A 20 12.73 0.09 3.78
C ALA A 20 14.14 0.60 3.39
N ALA A 21 14.76 0.01 2.37
CA ALA A 21 16.06 0.44 1.82
C ALA A 21 15.94 1.46 0.66
N THR A 22 14.79 1.51 -0.02
CA THR A 22 14.52 2.36 -1.19
C THR A 22 13.28 3.23 -0.96
N PRO A 23 13.45 4.39 -0.29
CA PRO A 23 12.34 5.27 0.03
C PRO A 23 11.51 5.67 -1.19
N PHE A 24 10.20 5.77 -1.00
CA PHE A 24 9.30 6.29 -2.02
C PHE A 24 9.68 7.73 -2.39
N VAL A 25 9.70 8.01 -3.69
CA VAL A 25 9.91 9.35 -4.21
C VAL A 25 8.55 10.02 -4.40
N LEU A 26 8.41 11.25 -3.94
CA LEU A 26 7.23 12.08 -4.19
C LEU A 26 6.99 12.20 -5.70
N SER A 27 5.83 11.72 -6.18
CA SER A 27 5.37 12.01 -7.53
C SER A 27 5.20 13.52 -7.69
N GLU A 28 5.38 14.05 -8.90
CA GLU A 28 5.25 15.50 -9.16
C GLU A 28 3.89 16.05 -8.70
N GLN A 29 2.84 15.23 -8.83
CA GLN A 29 1.48 15.56 -8.39
C GLN A 29 1.42 15.84 -6.89
N TYR A 30 2.14 15.07 -6.08
CA TYR A 30 2.19 15.24 -4.63
C TYR A 30 3.27 16.23 -4.16
N ARG A 31 4.33 16.49 -4.95
CA ARG A 31 5.28 17.58 -4.65
C ARG A 31 4.58 18.94 -4.59
N ASN A 32 3.68 19.19 -5.54
CA ASN A 32 2.88 20.42 -5.56
C ASN A 32 1.92 20.52 -4.36
N LEU A 33 1.53 19.39 -3.77
CA LEU A 33 0.66 19.29 -2.60
C LEU A 33 1.41 19.58 -1.30
N ALA A 34 2.66 19.15 -1.21
CA ALA A 34 3.56 19.44 -0.10
C ALA A 34 3.91 20.94 0.04
N GLU A 35 3.79 21.71 -1.06
CA GLU A 35 4.03 23.15 -1.09
C GLU A 35 2.74 23.99 -0.89
N GLY A 36 1.56 23.35 -0.85
CA GLY A 36 0.24 23.99 -0.80
C GLY A 36 -0.54 23.81 0.51
N LYS A 37 -1.81 24.27 0.54
CA LYS A 37 -2.74 23.98 1.65
C LYS A 37 -3.19 22.52 1.60
N SER A 38 -3.11 21.79 2.71
CA SER A 38 -3.62 20.41 2.80
C SER A 38 -5.15 20.39 3.01
N GLY A 39 -5.87 19.67 2.16
CA GLY A 39 -7.34 19.59 2.15
C GLY A 39 -7.81 18.20 1.72
N GLU A 40 -9.08 17.86 1.97
CA GLU A 40 -9.67 16.59 1.52
C GLU A 40 -9.92 16.59 0.01
N GLU A 41 -10.46 17.69 -0.53
CA GLU A 41 -10.64 17.89 -1.98
C GLU A 41 -9.31 17.78 -2.76
N ILE A 42 -8.24 18.34 -2.20
CA ILE A 42 -6.90 18.31 -2.80
C ILE A 42 -6.32 16.88 -2.78
N PHE A 43 -6.59 16.12 -1.73
CA PHE A 43 -6.22 14.70 -1.65
C PHE A 43 -6.99 13.88 -2.70
N ASP A 44 -8.30 14.05 -2.80
CA ASP A 44 -9.14 13.34 -3.78
C ASP A 44 -8.69 13.62 -5.21
N ASP A 45 -8.39 14.89 -5.54
CA ASP A 45 -7.90 15.29 -6.86
C ASP A 45 -6.56 14.65 -7.23
N CYS A 46 -5.62 14.57 -6.27
CA CYS A 46 -4.32 13.94 -6.50
C CYS A 46 -4.42 12.43 -6.58
N LEU A 47 -5.18 11.80 -5.68
CA LEU A 47 -5.44 10.37 -5.73
C LEU A 47 -6.08 9.98 -7.07
N TYR A 48 -7.08 10.75 -7.52
CA TYR A 48 -7.75 10.52 -8.80
C TYR A 48 -6.78 10.56 -9.99
N LYS A 49 -5.87 11.54 -10.03
CA LYS A 49 -4.87 11.64 -11.11
C LYS A 49 -3.91 10.44 -11.09
N GLU A 50 -3.38 10.10 -9.92
CA GLU A 50 -2.44 9.00 -9.73
C GLU A 50 -3.05 7.64 -10.12
N VAL A 51 -4.26 7.32 -9.62
CA VAL A 51 -4.94 6.04 -9.94
C VAL A 51 -5.43 5.97 -11.39
N LYS A 52 -5.67 7.11 -12.03
CA LYS A 52 -6.04 7.19 -13.44
C LYS A 52 -4.83 6.93 -14.34
N GLU A 53 -3.69 7.55 -14.04
CA GLU A 53 -2.43 7.33 -14.77
C GLU A 53 -1.94 5.88 -14.64
N ASN A 54 -2.05 5.31 -13.44
CA ASN A 54 -1.73 3.91 -13.18
C ASN A 54 -2.80 2.94 -13.73
N GLY A 55 -3.90 3.44 -14.29
CA GLY A 55 -4.97 2.64 -14.89
C GLY A 55 -5.82 1.82 -13.90
N ILE A 56 -5.56 1.95 -12.59
CA ILE A 56 -6.30 1.29 -11.50
C ILE A 56 -7.76 1.72 -11.51
N LEU A 57 -8.04 3.02 -11.73
CA LEU A 57 -9.39 3.58 -11.71
C LEU A 57 -10.34 2.91 -12.70
N LEU A 58 -9.85 2.60 -13.91
CA LEU A 58 -10.63 2.00 -14.99
C LEU A 58 -10.53 0.48 -15.01
N GLY A 59 -9.83 -0.10 -14.05
CA GLY A 59 -9.61 -1.55 -13.98
C GLY A 59 -8.64 -2.09 -15.04
N CYS A 60 -7.81 -1.22 -15.62
CA CYS A 60 -6.78 -1.57 -16.62
C CYS A 60 -5.39 -1.14 -16.13
N PRO A 61 -4.81 -1.87 -15.15
CA PRO A 61 -3.49 -1.54 -14.58
C PRO A 61 -2.42 -1.37 -15.65
N VAL A 62 -1.71 -0.25 -15.63
CA VAL A 62 -0.59 0.02 -16.55
C VAL A 62 0.69 -0.48 -15.91
N ILE A 63 1.19 -1.63 -16.39
CA ILE A 63 2.44 -2.23 -15.89
C ILE A 63 3.59 -1.77 -16.79
N THR A 64 4.49 -0.95 -16.25
CA THR A 64 5.73 -0.56 -16.94
C THR A 64 6.76 -1.69 -16.92
N GLU A 65 7.74 -1.63 -17.83
CA GLU A 65 8.85 -2.59 -17.86
C GLU A 65 9.60 -2.64 -16.53
N SER A 66 9.93 -1.47 -15.97
CA SER A 66 10.57 -1.35 -14.65
C SER A 66 9.78 -1.99 -13.51
N LEU A 67 8.45 -1.94 -13.57
CA LEU A 67 7.58 -2.55 -12.55
C LEU A 67 7.50 -4.07 -12.73
N ALA A 68 7.53 -4.54 -13.98
CA ALA A 68 7.59 -5.97 -14.28
C ALA A 68 8.92 -6.59 -13.82
N GLU A 69 10.05 -5.91 -14.09
CA GLU A 69 11.38 -6.32 -13.61
C GLU A 69 11.42 -6.37 -12.08
N MET A 70 10.92 -5.33 -11.40
CA MET A 70 10.84 -5.32 -9.93
C MET A 70 9.97 -6.46 -9.38
N ALA A 71 8.83 -6.75 -10.01
CA ALA A 71 7.97 -7.86 -9.60
C ALA A 71 8.70 -9.22 -9.72
N GLU A 72 9.50 -9.40 -10.77
CA GLU A 72 10.31 -10.60 -10.96
C GLU A 72 11.44 -10.69 -9.93
N GLU A 73 12.19 -9.61 -9.70
CA GLU A 73 13.28 -9.57 -8.72
C GLU A 73 12.82 -9.86 -7.28
N LEU A 74 11.62 -9.41 -6.92
CA LEU A 74 11.02 -9.62 -5.61
C LEU A 74 10.21 -10.93 -5.52
N ASP A 75 10.20 -11.72 -6.59
CA ASP A 75 9.51 -13.02 -6.71
C ASP A 75 8.02 -12.90 -6.36
N PHE A 76 7.35 -11.92 -6.98
CA PHE A 76 5.89 -11.80 -6.95
C PHE A 76 5.24 -12.91 -7.81
N PRO A 77 3.95 -13.24 -7.56
CA PRO A 77 3.25 -14.27 -8.33
C PRO A 77 3.20 -13.99 -9.83
N GLN A 78 3.66 -14.93 -10.67
CA GLN A 78 3.85 -14.72 -12.13
C GLN A 78 2.64 -14.14 -12.89
N GLN A 79 1.40 -14.53 -12.55
CA GLN A 79 0.22 -14.10 -13.32
C GLN A 79 -0.34 -12.74 -12.89
N ARG A 80 -0.14 -12.34 -11.63
CA ARG A 80 -0.78 -11.12 -11.06
C ARG A 80 0.22 -10.19 -10.39
N GLY A 81 1.51 -10.54 -10.39
CA GLY A 81 2.56 -9.90 -9.62
C GLY A 81 2.73 -8.44 -9.94
N GLY A 82 2.78 -8.08 -11.22
CA GLY A 82 2.85 -6.68 -11.65
C GLY A 82 1.66 -5.85 -11.16
N THR A 83 0.44 -6.39 -11.21
CA THR A 83 -0.77 -5.68 -10.75
C THR A 83 -0.81 -5.54 -9.23
N VAL A 84 -0.45 -6.60 -8.49
CA VAL A 84 -0.36 -6.54 -7.03
C VAL A 84 0.73 -5.55 -6.62
N LEU A 85 1.88 -5.57 -7.28
CA LEU A 85 2.96 -4.62 -7.05
C LEU A 85 2.50 -3.18 -7.33
N LEU A 86 1.83 -2.92 -8.46
CA LEU A 86 1.28 -1.59 -8.76
C LEU A 86 0.32 -1.11 -7.67
N TYR A 87 -0.60 -1.98 -7.24
CA TYR A 87 -1.53 -1.69 -6.16
C TYR A 87 -0.80 -1.32 -4.86
N LEU A 88 0.23 -2.09 -4.49
CA LEU A 88 1.05 -1.83 -3.30
C LEU A 88 1.83 -0.53 -3.42
N GLU A 89 2.45 -0.28 -4.57
CA GLU A 89 3.16 0.95 -4.87
C GLU A 89 2.26 2.16 -4.71
N THR A 90 1.07 2.14 -5.31
CA THR A 90 0.11 3.24 -5.16
C THR A 90 -0.36 3.38 -3.71
N MET A 91 -0.68 2.28 -3.03
CA MET A 91 -1.18 2.31 -1.65
C MET A 91 -0.14 2.86 -0.66
N PHE A 92 1.07 2.32 -0.68
CA PHE A 92 2.12 2.71 0.27
C PHE A 92 2.70 4.08 -0.07
N SER A 93 2.92 4.42 -1.34
CA SER A 93 3.46 5.74 -1.71
C SER A 93 2.53 6.86 -1.25
N ILE A 94 1.23 6.78 -1.59
CA ILE A 94 0.26 7.82 -1.24
C ILE A 94 0.10 7.91 0.28
N ALA A 95 -0.03 6.77 0.97
CA ALA A 95 -0.15 6.78 2.42
C ALA A 95 1.10 7.38 3.10
N MET A 96 2.31 7.06 2.62
CA MET A 96 3.57 7.60 3.16
C MET A 96 3.65 9.11 3.00
N ILE A 97 3.27 9.61 1.83
CA ILE A 97 3.27 11.02 1.50
C ILE A 97 2.22 11.78 2.33
N GLU A 98 0.98 11.29 2.36
CA GLU A 98 -0.08 11.91 3.16
C GLU A 98 0.28 11.93 4.64
N ASN A 99 0.84 10.83 5.16
CA ASN A 99 1.30 10.80 6.54
C ASN A 99 2.36 11.89 6.79
N GLN A 100 3.36 12.00 5.91
CA GLN A 100 4.41 13.01 6.01
C GLN A 100 3.86 14.46 5.98
N ILE A 101 2.91 14.75 5.07
CA ILE A 101 2.28 16.07 4.95
C ILE A 101 1.48 16.40 6.22
N LEU A 102 0.70 15.45 6.72
CA LEU A 102 -0.15 15.64 7.90
C LEU A 102 0.64 15.77 9.20
N THR A 103 1.74 15.04 9.34
CA THR A 103 2.62 15.13 10.52
C THR A 103 3.66 16.24 10.39
N SER A 104 3.62 17.02 9.30
CA SER A 104 4.58 18.11 9.01
C SER A 104 6.03 17.67 9.11
N THR A 105 6.33 16.42 8.75
CA THR A 105 7.67 15.87 8.94
C THR A 105 8.56 16.21 7.76
N SER A 106 9.79 16.65 8.05
CA SER A 106 10.73 17.11 7.03
C SER A 106 11.11 15.99 6.05
N GLN A 107 11.40 16.34 4.80
CA GLN A 107 11.92 15.40 3.79
C GLN A 107 13.31 14.84 4.14
N ASN A 108 14.03 15.46 5.09
CA ASN A 108 15.33 15.00 5.60
C ASN A 108 15.16 14.10 6.82
N ASP A 109 14.21 13.18 6.75
CA ASP A 109 13.97 12.17 7.78
C ASP A 109 15.17 11.21 7.87
N SER A 110 15.55 10.81 9.08
CA SER A 110 16.56 9.76 9.25
C SER A 110 16.02 8.43 8.71
N THR A 111 16.92 7.52 8.34
CA THR A 111 16.52 6.17 7.91
C THR A 111 15.59 5.51 8.94
N ASP A 112 15.86 5.70 10.23
CA ASP A 112 15.02 5.15 11.30
C ASP A 112 13.62 5.78 11.32
N SER A 113 13.50 7.11 11.14
CA SER A 113 12.17 7.74 11.14
C SER A 113 11.35 7.34 9.90
N TYR A 114 11.99 7.15 8.75
CA TYR A 114 11.33 6.58 7.57
C TYR A 114 10.83 5.16 7.81
N GLN A 115 11.66 4.28 8.37
CA GLN A 115 11.29 2.90 8.66
C GLN A 115 10.14 2.80 9.68
N LEU A 116 10.16 3.64 10.73
CA LEU A 116 9.07 3.70 11.70
C LEU A 116 7.77 4.20 11.06
N ARG A 117 7.85 5.15 10.13
CA ARG A 117 6.67 5.60 9.36
C ARG A 117 6.13 4.47 8.48
N LEU A 118 7.00 3.77 7.74
CA LEU A 118 6.60 2.65 6.90
C LEU A 118 5.95 1.53 7.72
N LEU A 119 6.51 1.23 8.90
CA LEU A 119 5.91 0.30 9.86
C LEU A 119 4.52 0.77 10.30
N ASN A 120 4.35 2.03 10.69
CA ASN A 120 3.05 2.56 11.10
C ASN A 120 2.00 2.40 10.00
N ILE A 121 2.36 2.66 8.74
CA ILE A 121 1.45 2.48 7.60
C ILE A 121 1.15 1.00 7.36
N LEU A 122 2.15 0.13 7.43
CA LEU A 122 1.94 -1.32 7.36
C LEU A 122 0.95 -1.79 8.43
N LEU A 123 1.05 -1.29 9.67
CA LEU A 123 0.11 -1.62 10.74
C LEU A 123 -1.31 -1.12 10.44
N LEU A 124 -1.47 0.03 9.77
CA LEU A 124 -2.77 0.49 9.27
C LEU A 124 -3.31 -0.47 8.20
N VAL A 125 -2.48 -0.86 7.21
CA VAL A 125 -2.87 -1.82 6.17
C VAL A 125 -3.36 -3.14 6.80
N LEU A 126 -2.62 -3.65 7.79
CA LEU A 126 -2.97 -4.87 8.51
C LEU A 126 -4.29 -4.73 9.29
N LYS A 127 -4.51 -3.60 9.98
CA LYS A 127 -5.76 -3.31 10.70
C LYS A 127 -6.94 -3.15 9.75
N TYR A 128 -6.73 -2.62 8.55
CA TYR A 128 -7.77 -2.50 7.54
C TYR A 128 -8.17 -3.86 6.96
N HIS A 129 -7.20 -4.73 6.66
CA HIS A 129 -7.47 -6.06 6.12
C HIS A 129 -7.98 -7.06 7.17
N PHE A 130 -7.55 -6.90 8.42
CA PHE A 130 -7.88 -7.78 9.52
C PHE A 130 -8.39 -6.99 10.75
N PRO A 131 -9.55 -6.34 10.67
CA PRO A 131 -10.03 -5.40 11.70
C PRO A 131 -10.34 -6.05 13.05
N GLN A 132 -10.56 -7.36 13.08
CA GLN A 132 -10.82 -8.14 14.29
C GLN A 132 -9.56 -8.79 14.86
N SER A 133 -8.42 -8.66 14.17
CA SER A 133 -7.16 -9.24 14.62
C SER A 133 -6.39 -8.26 15.50
N TYR A 134 -5.79 -8.78 16.56
CA TYR A 134 -4.88 -8.04 17.41
C TYR A 134 -3.48 -8.65 17.32
N TYR A 135 -2.55 -7.90 16.73
CA TYR A 135 -1.15 -8.31 16.59
C TYR A 135 -0.29 -7.49 17.56
N ARG A 136 0.57 -8.17 18.34
CA ARG A 136 1.55 -7.53 19.22
C ARG A 136 2.84 -7.27 18.45
N ILE A 137 2.83 -6.25 17.60
CA ILE A 137 4.01 -5.82 16.84
C ILE A 137 4.55 -4.54 17.51
N PRO A 138 5.82 -4.52 17.97
CA PRO A 138 6.45 -3.32 18.50
C PRO A 138 6.45 -2.19 17.47
N LYS A 139 6.16 -0.96 17.88
CA LYS A 139 6.07 0.19 16.95
C LYS A 139 7.35 1.03 16.93
N GLU A 140 8.19 0.83 17.93
CA GLU A 140 9.41 1.59 18.17
C GLU A 140 10.65 0.92 17.57
N VAL A 141 10.49 -0.30 17.03
CA VAL A 141 11.57 -1.08 16.40
C VAL A 141 11.55 -0.82 14.89
N PRO A 142 12.70 -0.55 14.25
CA PRO A 142 12.77 -0.37 12.80
C PRO A 142 12.19 -1.55 12.02
N LEU A 143 11.55 -1.27 10.89
CA LEU A 143 10.86 -2.29 10.10
C LEU A 143 11.82 -3.39 9.62
N THR A 144 13.06 -3.06 9.22
CA THR A 144 14.01 -4.09 8.74
C THR A 144 14.34 -5.12 9.82
N GLU A 145 14.51 -4.69 11.06
CA GLU A 145 14.76 -5.60 12.19
C GLU A 145 13.55 -6.50 12.47
N LEU A 146 12.33 -5.94 12.40
CA LEU A 146 11.10 -6.71 12.56
C LEU A 146 10.90 -7.74 11.44
N LEU A 147 11.20 -7.38 10.18
CA LEU A 147 11.07 -8.30 9.04
C LEU A 147 12.00 -9.51 9.16
N GLU A 148 13.18 -9.35 9.76
CA GLU A 148 14.14 -10.43 9.98
C GLU A 148 13.78 -11.31 11.18
N GLN A 149 13.32 -10.71 12.29
CA GLN A 149 13.28 -11.39 13.58
C GLN A 149 11.88 -11.64 14.14
N ASN A 150 10.84 -10.94 13.65
CA ASN A 150 9.51 -10.99 14.24
C ASN A 150 8.61 -12.02 13.54
N GLU A 151 8.50 -13.21 14.13
CA GLU A 151 7.63 -14.29 13.63
C GLU A 151 6.15 -13.89 13.52
N SER A 152 5.65 -13.04 14.44
CA SER A 152 4.26 -12.60 14.42
C SER A 152 3.96 -11.68 13.22
N LEU A 153 4.89 -10.76 12.91
CA LEU A 153 4.82 -9.92 11.72
C LEU A 153 4.89 -10.80 10.48
N ASN A 154 5.87 -11.68 10.38
CA ASN A 154 6.02 -12.54 9.20
C ASN A 154 4.81 -13.45 8.97
N GLY A 155 4.25 -14.03 10.03
CA GLY A 155 3.02 -14.83 9.94
C GLY A 155 1.80 -14.04 9.47
N VAL A 156 1.66 -12.76 9.84
CA VAL A 156 0.57 -11.92 9.34
C VAL A 156 0.83 -11.42 7.91
N LEU A 157 2.09 -11.17 7.54
CA LEU A 157 2.44 -10.80 6.17
C LEU A 157 2.05 -11.90 5.18
N THR A 158 2.32 -13.18 5.49
CA THR A 158 1.87 -14.30 4.64
C THR A 158 0.34 -14.33 4.48
N LYS A 159 -0.44 -14.07 5.54
CA LYS A 159 -1.90 -13.96 5.42
C LYS A 159 -2.33 -12.77 4.56
N LEU A 160 -1.60 -11.66 4.66
CA LEU A 160 -1.87 -10.48 3.85
C LEU A 160 -1.56 -10.74 2.37
N GLU A 161 -0.51 -11.50 2.06
CA GLU A 161 -0.19 -11.93 0.69
C GLU A 161 -1.38 -12.63 0.03
N GLU A 162 -1.95 -13.64 0.71
CA GLU A 162 -3.16 -14.35 0.25
C GLU A 162 -4.32 -13.37 0.03
N SER A 163 -4.60 -12.51 1.02
CA SER A 163 -5.69 -11.53 0.93
C SER A 163 -5.50 -10.51 -0.21
N LEU A 164 -4.27 -10.15 -0.55
CA LEU A 164 -3.97 -9.22 -1.63
C LEU A 164 -4.13 -9.88 -3.00
N ILE A 165 -3.70 -11.13 -3.15
CA ILE A 165 -3.89 -11.91 -4.38
C ILE A 165 -5.38 -12.13 -4.67
N ASP A 166 -6.17 -12.38 -3.62
CA ASP A 166 -7.62 -12.53 -3.73
C ASP A 166 -8.34 -11.21 -4.05
N ALA A 167 -7.83 -10.09 -3.52
CA ALA A 167 -8.41 -8.77 -3.77
C ALA A 167 -8.08 -8.21 -5.17
N VAL A 168 -6.93 -8.59 -5.74
CA VAL A 168 -6.48 -8.16 -7.06
C VAL A 168 -6.84 -9.23 -8.08
N THR A 169 -8.04 -9.12 -8.63
CA THR A 169 -8.59 -10.09 -9.59
C THR A 169 -8.31 -9.69 -11.04
N LEU A 170 -7.24 -10.28 -11.57
CA LEU A 170 -6.91 -10.62 -12.97
C LEU A 170 -5.65 -9.94 -13.54
N PRO A 171 -4.84 -10.71 -14.31
CA PRO A 171 -3.74 -10.18 -15.11
C PRO A 171 -4.28 -9.11 -16.07
N GLY A 172 -3.49 -8.06 -16.31
CA GLY A 172 -3.75 -7.11 -17.39
C GLY A 172 -4.04 -7.85 -18.70
N TYR A 173 -5.05 -7.34 -19.42
CA TYR A 173 -5.71 -7.87 -20.63
C TYR A 173 -6.75 -8.97 -20.44
N SER A 174 -8.03 -8.56 -20.48
CA SER A 174 -9.00 -9.26 -21.32
C SER A 174 -9.79 -8.25 -22.14
N SER A 175 -9.88 -8.49 -23.45
CA SER A 175 -10.62 -7.73 -24.48
C SER A 175 -12.14 -7.73 -24.28
N LEU A 176 -12.62 -8.09 -23.09
CA LEU A 176 -14.04 -8.26 -22.75
C LEU A 176 -14.49 -7.41 -21.55
N GLY A 177 -13.71 -6.41 -21.12
CA GLY A 177 -14.20 -5.39 -20.18
C GLY A 177 -14.61 -5.96 -18.82
N ASN A 178 -13.76 -6.81 -18.23
CA ASN A 178 -14.06 -7.43 -16.94
C ASN A 178 -13.87 -6.40 -15.81
N ARG A 179 -14.98 -5.91 -15.23
CA ARG A 179 -15.07 -4.83 -14.23
C ARG A 179 -14.39 -5.12 -12.87
N GLN A 180 -13.71 -6.25 -12.73
CA GLN A 180 -13.24 -6.75 -11.43
C GLN A 180 -12.10 -5.93 -10.82
N ASN A 181 -11.25 -5.29 -11.63
CA ASN A 181 -10.17 -4.42 -11.13
C ASN A 181 -10.69 -3.06 -10.59
N ILE A 182 -11.94 -2.67 -10.85
CA ILE A 182 -12.55 -1.47 -10.27
C ILE A 182 -12.69 -1.61 -8.74
N PHE A 183 -12.82 -2.84 -8.24
CA PHE A 183 -12.92 -3.13 -6.81
C PHE A 183 -11.59 -3.03 -6.06
N ALA A 184 -10.47 -3.03 -6.79
CA ALA A 184 -9.17 -2.69 -6.22
C ALA A 184 -9.10 -1.18 -5.94
N PHE A 185 -9.63 -0.34 -6.84
CA PHE A 185 -9.71 1.11 -6.61
C PHE A 185 -10.56 1.46 -5.40
N SER A 186 -11.77 0.91 -5.26
CA SER A 186 -12.64 1.23 -4.13
C SER A 186 -11.99 0.90 -2.79
N LYS A 187 -11.36 -0.28 -2.70
CA LYS A 187 -10.63 -0.73 -1.50
C LYS A 187 -9.46 0.20 -1.17
N LEU A 188 -8.67 0.54 -2.18
CA LEU A 188 -7.55 1.47 -2.08
C LEU A 188 -8.03 2.83 -1.57
N TYR A 189 -9.07 3.38 -2.20
CA TYR A 189 -9.65 4.69 -1.87
C TYR A 189 -10.12 4.75 -0.41
N PHE A 190 -10.96 3.79 0.01
CA PHE A 190 -11.50 3.78 1.36
C PHE A 190 -10.43 3.48 2.43
N PHE A 191 -9.40 2.69 2.11
CA PHE A 191 -8.24 2.54 2.97
C PHE A 191 -7.49 3.87 3.14
N LEU A 192 -7.17 4.57 2.05
CA LEU A 192 -6.38 5.81 2.10
C LEU A 192 -7.13 6.93 2.82
N LEU A 193 -8.45 7.07 2.60
CA LEU A 193 -9.28 7.99 3.37
C LEU A 193 -9.22 7.71 4.87
N TRP A 194 -9.40 6.43 5.26
CA TRP A 194 -9.33 6.03 6.66
C TRP A 194 -7.95 6.25 7.27
N ALA A 195 -6.87 5.91 6.54
CA ALA A 195 -5.50 6.09 7.00
C ALA A 195 -5.19 7.59 7.24
N ARG A 196 -5.67 8.45 6.34
CA ARG A 196 -5.57 9.91 6.46
C ARG A 196 -6.34 10.44 7.67
N GLU A 197 -7.58 10.00 7.88
CA GLU A 197 -8.37 10.37 9.06
C GLU A 197 -7.71 9.88 10.35
N THR A 198 -7.21 8.64 10.38
CA THR A 198 -6.52 8.06 11.54
C THR A 198 -5.26 8.83 11.89
N THR A 199 -4.51 9.29 10.88
CA THR A 199 -3.32 10.14 11.10
C THR A 199 -3.68 11.47 11.77
N ARG A 200 -4.89 12.00 11.53
CA ARG A 200 -5.40 13.22 12.19
C ARG A 200 -6.06 12.94 13.55
N ASN A 201 -6.66 11.77 13.71
CA ASN A 201 -7.45 11.37 14.85
C ASN A 201 -7.24 9.86 15.15
N ASP A 202 -6.39 9.57 16.14
CA ASP A 202 -5.99 8.21 16.54
C ASP A 202 -7.15 7.25 16.92
N SER A 203 -8.37 7.76 17.06
CA SER A 203 -9.56 6.98 17.46
C SER A 203 -10.36 6.38 16.29
N SER A 204 -10.04 6.69 15.03
CA SER A 204 -10.80 6.20 13.88
C SER A 204 -10.67 4.67 13.69
N THR A 205 -11.79 4.00 13.40
CA THR A 205 -11.84 2.56 13.12
C THR A 205 -12.17 2.34 11.64
N PRO A 206 -11.62 1.28 11.01
CA PRO A 206 -11.81 1.05 9.58
C PRO A 206 -13.24 0.59 9.23
N GLY A 207 -14.07 0.23 10.22
CA GLY A 207 -15.37 -0.42 10.00
C GLY A 207 -16.32 0.35 9.09
N LYS A 208 -16.43 1.69 9.27
CA LYS A 208 -17.26 2.55 8.40
C LYS A 208 -16.79 2.48 6.94
N TYR A 209 -15.48 2.56 6.72
CA TYR A 209 -14.88 2.59 5.39
C TYR A 209 -14.96 1.22 4.69
N ILE A 210 -14.82 0.13 5.45
CA ILE A 210 -15.04 -1.23 4.95
C ILE A 210 -16.50 -1.43 4.53
N GLU A 211 -17.45 -0.87 5.27
CA GLU A 211 -18.87 -0.97 4.92
C GLU A 211 -19.20 -0.14 3.67
N MET A 212 -18.63 1.06 3.56
CA MET A 212 -18.76 1.88 2.35
C MET A 212 -18.17 1.18 1.11
N ASP A 213 -17.02 0.52 1.23
CA ASP A 213 -16.44 -0.31 0.15
C ASP A 213 -17.42 -1.42 -0.27
N LYS A 214 -18.02 -2.14 0.68
CA LYS A 214 -19.00 -3.19 0.38
C LYS A 214 -20.25 -2.65 -0.30
N GLN A 215 -20.79 -1.51 0.16
CA GLN A 215 -21.97 -0.89 -0.44
C GLN A 215 -21.69 -0.46 -1.88
N LEU A 216 -20.57 0.21 -2.13
CA LEU A 216 -20.19 0.62 -3.48
C LEU A 216 -20.02 -0.58 -4.41
N ARG A 217 -19.46 -1.70 -3.91
CA ARG A 217 -19.35 -2.95 -4.68
C ARG A 217 -20.69 -3.59 -5.01
N GLN A 218 -21.73 -3.37 -4.21
CA GLN A 218 -23.08 -3.88 -4.48
C GLN A 218 -23.84 -3.02 -5.49
N GLU A 219 -23.49 -1.74 -5.63
CA GLU A 219 -24.14 -0.79 -6.53
C GLU A 219 -23.62 -0.85 -7.98
N MET A 220 -22.45 -1.46 -8.22
CA MET A 220 -21.73 -1.50 -9.52
C MET A 220 -21.86 -2.81 -10.29
#